data_AF-A0A930SYM7-F1
#
_entry.id   AF-A0A930SYM7-F1
#
_cell.length_a   1.000
_cell.length_b   1.000
_cell.length_c   1.000
_cell.angle_alpha   90.00
_cell.angle_beta   90.00
_cell.angle_gamma   90.00
#
_symmetry.space_group_name_H-M   'P 1'
#
loop_
_entity.id
_entity.type
_entity.pdbx_description
1 polymer ?
#
loop_
_entity_poly.entity_id
_entity_poly.type
_entity_poly.pdbx_seq_one_letter_code
_entity_poly.pdbx_strand_id
1 'polypeptide(L)'
;MKRITAGFLSALSLAIGLGLAQPAQASIQRSGDFENGHTLGVGLYGVAYDYGWEFLSIGLSASSSPAATLGNPLSDPLRLSTRVLGRFYQQEGLSAAVLAGLQLDPGQPGNRAYLTPDVGLAVGYDFREFDVPFAVRFNLSLAVSQQVNGFYPSGPEGEPPPVGNFLQRVTFGPSTSLEVAWMPSEKLEFTLGGGTLLGMRLKF
;
A
#
# COMPACT_ATOMS: atom_id res chain seq x y z
N MET A 1 21.98 4.28 24.97
CA MET A 1 20.74 4.89 24.43
C MET A 1 21.11 5.74 23.21
N LYS A 2 20.80 5.27 22.00
CA LYS A 2 21.03 6.03 20.75
C LYS A 2 19.95 7.12 20.65
N ARG A 3 20.36 8.38 20.44
CA ARG A 3 19.44 9.52 20.30
C ARG A 3 18.64 9.36 19.00
N ILE A 4 17.34 9.12 19.11
CA ILE A 4 16.42 9.25 17.98
C ILE A 4 16.44 10.73 17.58
N THR A 5 17.03 11.04 16.44
CA THR A 5 17.21 12.42 15.96
C THR A 5 15.86 13.01 15.56
N ALA A 6 15.63 14.28 15.90
CA ALA A 6 14.40 15.02 15.59
C ALA A 6 13.99 14.95 14.09
N GLY A 7 14.94 14.72 13.19
CA GLY A 7 14.70 14.47 11.76
C GLY A 7 13.86 13.21 11.46
N PHE A 8 13.99 12.15 12.27
CA PHE A 8 13.20 10.93 12.12
C PHE A 8 11.73 11.16 12.48
N LEU A 9 11.49 11.87 13.60
CA LEU A 9 10.13 12.21 14.04
C LEU A 9 9.44 13.16 13.06
N SER A 10 10.17 14.09 12.45
CA SER A 10 9.60 15.02 11.47
C SER A 10 9.35 14.35 10.11
N ALA A 11 10.22 13.46 9.65
CA ALA A 11 9.96 12.62 8.47
C ALA A 11 8.75 11.68 8.69
N LEU A 12 8.64 11.09 9.87
CA LEU A 12 7.50 10.24 10.26
C LEU A 12 6.19 11.05 10.30
N SER A 13 6.23 12.27 10.85
CA SER A 13 5.08 13.17 10.90
C SER A 13 4.61 13.59 9.50
N LEU A 14 5.54 13.85 8.59
CA LEU A 14 5.25 14.16 7.19
C LEU A 14 4.67 12.94 6.45
N ALA A 15 5.21 11.74 6.67
CA ALA A 15 4.69 10.50 6.12
C ALA A 15 3.26 10.19 6.64
N ILE A 16 3.00 10.42 7.93
CA ILE A 16 1.66 10.30 8.53
C ILE A 16 0.70 11.34 7.92
N GLY A 17 1.13 12.59 7.79
CA GLY A 17 0.31 13.66 7.21
C GLY A 17 -0.07 13.41 5.74
N LEU A 18 0.84 12.82 4.95
CA LEU A 18 0.58 12.43 3.57
C LEU A 18 -0.29 11.17 3.46
N GLY A 19 -0.17 10.24 4.41
CA GLY A 19 -0.97 9.01 4.47
C GLY A 19 -2.45 9.23 4.83
N LEU A 20 -2.78 10.30 5.56
CA LEU A 20 -4.17 10.63 5.95
C LEU A 20 -4.99 11.33 4.86
N ALA A 21 -4.33 11.88 3.83
CA ALA A 21 -4.98 12.73 2.83
C ALA A 21 -5.56 11.97 1.62
N GLN A 22 -5.29 10.67 1.49
CA GLN A 22 -5.81 9.86 0.38
C GLN A 22 -6.38 8.54 0.88
N PRO A 23 -7.41 7.97 0.22
CA PRO A 23 -7.82 6.61 0.47
C PRO A 23 -6.69 5.69 -0.01
N ALA A 24 -5.68 5.49 0.84
CA ALA A 24 -4.61 4.54 0.63
C ALA A 24 -5.24 3.13 0.64
N GLN A 25 -5.61 2.67 -0.56
CA GLN A 25 -6.20 1.37 -0.80
C GLN A 25 -5.10 0.32 -0.86
N ALA A 26 -4.67 -0.10 0.30
CA ALA A 26 -3.71 -1.16 0.42
C ALA A 26 -4.36 -2.33 1.17
N SER A 27 -4.56 -3.45 0.49
CA SER A 27 -4.63 -4.76 1.17
C SER A 27 -3.36 -4.96 2.01
N ILE A 28 -3.34 -5.70 3.12
CA ILE A 28 -2.11 -6.04 3.88
C ILE A 28 -0.93 -6.25 2.93
N GLN A 29 0.03 -5.33 2.94
CA GLN A 29 1.12 -5.34 1.98
C GLN A 29 2.36 -5.89 2.68
N ARG A 30 3.00 -6.90 2.08
CA ARG A 30 4.40 -7.18 2.38
C ARG A 30 5.23 -5.96 2.00
N SER A 31 5.46 -5.10 2.97
CA SER A 31 6.23 -3.88 2.82
C SER A 31 7.64 -4.16 3.33
N GLY A 32 8.47 -4.69 2.42
CA GLY A 32 9.92 -4.72 2.62
C GLY A 32 10.49 -5.80 3.55
N ASP A 33 9.74 -6.76 4.09
CA ASP A 33 10.33 -7.77 4.98
C ASP A 33 10.99 -8.96 4.25
N PHE A 34 10.65 -9.21 2.98
CA PHE A 34 11.33 -10.16 2.08
C PHE A 34 11.58 -11.56 2.65
N GLU A 35 10.79 -11.97 3.64
CA GLU A 35 10.96 -13.28 4.23
C GLU A 35 10.61 -14.37 3.20
N ASN A 36 11.45 -15.40 3.15
CA ASN A 36 11.24 -16.52 2.25
C ASN A 36 9.93 -17.24 2.57
N GLY A 37 9.25 -17.73 1.54
CA GLY A 37 8.06 -18.55 1.68
C GLY A 37 6.76 -17.80 1.45
N HIS A 38 5.68 -18.39 1.97
CA HIS A 38 4.32 -17.95 1.67
C HIS A 38 3.78 -17.08 2.79
N THR A 39 2.98 -16.09 2.42
CA THR A 39 2.35 -15.21 3.40
C THR A 39 0.92 -14.92 3.00
N LEU A 40 0.00 -15.12 3.92
CA LEU A 40 -1.41 -14.77 3.79
C LEU A 40 -1.73 -13.61 4.73
N GLY A 41 -2.11 -12.47 4.16
CA GLY A 41 -2.66 -11.33 4.88
C GLY A 41 -4.19 -11.37 4.84
N VAL A 42 -4.84 -11.26 5.99
CA VAL A 42 -6.29 -11.09 6.13
C VAL A 42 -6.56 -9.80 6.89
N GLY A 43 -7.16 -8.82 6.22
CA GLY A 43 -7.47 -7.52 6.78
C GLY A 43 -8.93 -7.16 6.62
N LEU A 44 -9.36 -6.08 7.28
CA LEU A 44 -10.77 -5.70 7.33
C LEU A 44 -11.41 -5.50 5.94
N TYR A 45 -10.62 -4.99 4.99
CA TYR A 45 -11.08 -4.64 3.64
C TYR A 45 -10.50 -5.54 2.54
N GLY A 46 -9.89 -6.68 2.89
CA GLY A 46 -9.36 -7.55 1.84
C GLY A 46 -8.39 -8.61 2.31
N VAL A 47 -7.94 -9.39 1.32
CA VAL A 47 -6.97 -10.46 1.49
C VAL A 47 -5.79 -10.25 0.55
N ALA A 48 -4.62 -10.65 1.00
CA ALA A 48 -3.40 -10.61 0.21
C ALA A 48 -2.65 -11.93 0.36
N TYR A 49 -2.00 -12.35 -0.72
CA TYR A 49 -1.12 -13.49 -0.74
C TYR A 49 0.21 -13.07 -1.37
N ASP A 50 1.30 -13.30 -0.66
CA ASP A 50 2.63 -12.99 -1.12
C ASP A 50 3.52 -14.23 -1.09
N TYR A 51 4.42 -14.31 -2.07
CA TYR A 51 5.54 -15.22 -2.08
C TYR A 51 6.84 -14.41 -2.06
N GLY A 52 7.73 -14.73 -1.11
CA GLY A 52 9.06 -14.13 -1.01
C GLY A 52 10.13 -15.14 -1.38
N TRP A 53 11.11 -14.68 -2.17
CA TRP A 53 12.32 -15.42 -2.51
C TRP A 53 13.52 -14.49 -2.48
N GLU A 54 14.23 -14.51 -1.35
CA GLU A 54 15.44 -13.75 -1.04
C GLU A 54 15.30 -12.26 -1.35
N PHE A 55 15.67 -11.84 -2.55
CA PHE A 55 15.67 -10.45 -2.98
C PHE A 55 14.38 -10.05 -3.71
N LEU A 56 13.48 -10.99 -4.00
CA LEU A 56 12.26 -10.76 -4.76
C LEU A 56 11.03 -11.10 -3.93
N SER A 57 9.95 -10.34 -4.06
CA SER A 57 8.64 -10.74 -3.58
C SER A 57 7.57 -10.46 -4.63
N ILE A 58 6.63 -11.38 -4.79
CA ILE A 58 5.50 -11.23 -5.70
C ILE A 58 4.22 -11.39 -4.86
N GLY A 59 3.29 -10.47 -5.04
CA GLY A 59 2.05 -10.41 -4.28
C GLY A 59 0.83 -10.31 -5.17
N LEU A 60 -0.27 -10.92 -4.72
CA LEU A 60 -1.61 -10.76 -5.24
C LEU A 60 -2.52 -10.29 -4.12
N SER A 61 -3.50 -9.44 -4.42
CA SER A 61 -4.51 -9.08 -3.44
C SER A 61 -5.86 -8.78 -4.05
N ALA A 62 -6.88 -8.89 -3.20
CA ALA A 62 -8.26 -8.50 -3.48
C ALA A 62 -8.73 -7.64 -2.32
N SER A 63 -9.13 -6.40 -2.60
CA SER A 63 -9.54 -5.46 -1.54
C SER A 63 -10.65 -4.51 -1.99
N SER A 64 -11.45 -4.03 -1.04
CA SER A 64 -12.44 -2.97 -1.23
C SER A 64 -11.93 -1.62 -0.73
N SER A 65 -12.67 -0.54 -1.01
CA SER A 65 -12.26 0.80 -0.60
C SER A 65 -12.52 1.04 0.89
N PRO A 66 -11.53 1.52 1.67
CA PRO A 66 -11.75 1.92 3.05
C PRO A 66 -12.57 3.23 3.16
N ALA A 67 -12.76 3.95 2.05
CA ALA A 67 -13.63 5.13 1.99
C ALA A 67 -15.13 4.78 2.06
N ALA A 68 -15.49 3.51 1.83
CA ALA A 68 -16.83 3.02 2.13
C ALA A 68 -16.95 2.83 3.64
N THR A 69 -17.93 3.51 4.21
CA THR A 69 -18.30 3.52 5.63
C THR A 69 -18.14 2.16 6.31
N LEU A 70 -17.73 2.17 7.59
CA LEU A 70 -17.60 1.01 8.49
C LEU A 70 -18.83 0.07 8.55
N GLY A 71 -19.93 0.39 7.86
CA GLY A 71 -21.17 -0.37 7.83
C GLY A 71 -21.23 -1.52 6.82
N ASN A 72 -20.48 -1.49 5.70
CA ASN A 72 -20.47 -2.63 4.76
C ASN A 72 -19.21 -2.69 3.87
N PRO A 73 -18.12 -3.35 4.31
CA PRO A 73 -16.90 -3.49 3.51
C PRO A 73 -17.07 -4.33 2.23
N LEU A 74 -18.22 -5.00 2.05
CA LEU A 74 -18.55 -5.83 0.89
C LEU A 74 -19.48 -5.14 -0.13
N SER A 75 -19.95 -3.91 0.14
CA SER A 75 -20.80 -3.19 -0.82
C SER A 75 -20.04 -2.67 -2.03
N ASP A 76 -18.71 -2.59 -1.94
CA ASP A 76 -17.86 -2.11 -3.00
C ASP A 76 -17.29 -3.25 -3.86
N PRO A 77 -17.10 -3.01 -5.17
CA PRO A 77 -16.40 -3.93 -6.04
C PRO A 77 -14.99 -4.25 -5.51
N LEU A 78 -14.64 -5.53 -5.54
CA LEU A 78 -13.28 -5.97 -5.21
C LEU A 78 -12.31 -5.47 -6.29
N ARG A 79 -11.26 -4.80 -5.83
CA ARG A 79 -10.12 -4.37 -6.63
C ARG A 79 -9.04 -5.42 -6.51
N LEU A 80 -8.71 -6.02 -7.64
CA LEU A 80 -7.63 -7.00 -7.73
C LEU A 80 -6.32 -6.26 -7.96
N SER A 81 -5.26 -6.65 -7.30
CA SER A 81 -3.93 -6.11 -7.57
C SER A 81 -2.87 -7.19 -7.59
N THR A 82 -1.83 -6.93 -8.38
CA THR A 82 -0.59 -7.70 -8.39
C THR A 82 0.58 -6.76 -8.17
N ARG A 83 1.63 -7.24 -7.52
CA ARG A 83 2.83 -6.48 -7.22
C ARG A 83 4.08 -7.33 -7.27
N VAL A 84 5.19 -6.65 -7.53
CA VAL A 84 6.53 -7.19 -7.47
C VAL A 84 7.39 -6.21 -6.68
N LEU A 85 8.13 -6.72 -5.71
CA LEU A 85 9.14 -5.96 -4.97
C LEU A 85 10.52 -6.56 -5.22
N GLY A 86 11.50 -5.71 -5.50
CA GLY A 86 12.91 -6.08 -5.62
C GLY A 86 13.75 -5.40 -4.55
N ARG A 87 14.25 -6.15 -3.58
CA ARG A 87 15.15 -5.67 -2.52
C ARG A 87 16.51 -5.32 -3.10
N PHE A 88 16.97 -4.09 -2.82
CA PHE A 88 18.31 -3.65 -3.16
C PHE A 88 19.17 -3.33 -1.93
N TYR A 89 18.57 -3.31 -0.74
CA TYR A 89 19.27 -3.01 0.50
C TYR A 89 18.72 -3.83 1.67
N GLN A 90 19.63 -4.34 2.53
CA GLN A 90 19.29 -4.98 3.79
C GLN A 90 20.44 -4.82 4.80
N GLN A 91 20.15 -4.28 5.98
CA GLN A 91 21.10 -4.20 7.09
C GLN A 91 20.37 -4.01 8.42
N GLU A 92 20.71 -4.82 9.44
CA GLU A 92 20.28 -4.61 10.85
C GLU A 92 18.77 -4.37 11.02
N GLY A 93 17.94 -5.16 10.34
CA GLY A 93 16.47 -5.04 10.38
C GLY A 93 15.90 -3.94 9.48
N LEU A 94 16.73 -3.08 8.88
CA LEU A 94 16.33 -2.14 7.82
C LEU A 94 16.42 -2.82 6.45
N SER A 95 15.40 -2.61 5.62
CA SER A 95 15.35 -3.07 4.24
C SER A 95 14.82 -1.98 3.33
N ALA A 96 15.28 -1.97 2.08
CA ALA A 96 14.72 -1.11 1.05
C ALA A 96 14.61 -1.82 -0.29
N ALA A 97 13.58 -1.45 -1.04
CA ALA A 97 13.22 -2.10 -2.29
C ALA A 97 12.54 -1.19 -3.28
N VAL A 98 12.62 -1.57 -4.55
CA VAL A 98 11.77 -1.03 -5.61
C VAL A 98 10.48 -1.82 -5.69
N LEU A 99 9.39 -1.13 -5.99
CA LEU A 99 8.06 -1.70 -6.15
C LEU A 99 7.55 -1.40 -7.57
N ALA A 100 6.92 -2.40 -8.18
CA ALA A 100 6.07 -2.24 -9.34
C ALA A 100 4.77 -2.99 -9.11
N GLY A 101 3.64 -2.35 -9.40
CA GLY A 101 2.33 -2.91 -9.17
C GLY A 101 1.36 -2.58 -10.30
N LEU A 102 0.26 -3.33 -10.29
CA LEU A 102 -0.86 -3.16 -11.20
C LEU A 102 -2.15 -3.46 -10.46
N GLN A 103 -3.07 -2.50 -10.43
CA GLN A 103 -4.39 -2.66 -9.85
C GLN A 103 -5.47 -2.59 -10.93
N LEU A 104 -6.44 -3.48 -10.85
CA LEU A 104 -7.69 -3.42 -11.59
C LEU A 104 -8.75 -2.78 -10.71
N ASP A 105 -9.19 -1.58 -11.10
CA ASP A 105 -10.40 -0.96 -10.56
C ASP A 105 -11.55 -1.28 -11.53
N PRO A 106 -12.50 -2.16 -11.15
CA PRO A 106 -13.62 -2.50 -12.03
C PRO A 106 -14.59 -1.32 -12.23
N GLY A 107 -14.46 -0.24 -11.46
CA GLY A 107 -15.40 0.87 -11.47
C GLY A 107 -16.76 0.49 -10.88
N GLN A 108 -17.72 1.41 -10.97
CA GLN A 108 -19.12 1.15 -10.63
C GLN A 108 -19.87 0.59 -11.84
N PRO A 109 -20.99 -0.13 -11.67
CA PRO A 109 -21.82 -0.56 -12.79
C PRO A 109 -22.18 0.60 -13.72
N GLY A 110 -21.85 0.48 -15.01
CA GLY A 110 -22.03 1.54 -16.02
C GLY A 110 -20.81 2.46 -16.23
N ASN A 111 -19.81 2.38 -15.35
CA ASN A 111 -18.52 3.05 -15.54
C ASN A 111 -17.49 2.13 -16.22
N ARG A 112 -16.42 2.72 -16.74
CA ARG A 112 -15.29 1.95 -17.30
C ARG A 112 -14.45 1.34 -16.18
N ALA A 113 -13.91 0.15 -16.43
CA ALA A 113 -12.85 -0.43 -15.64
C ALA A 113 -11.51 0.21 -16.02
N TYR A 114 -10.59 0.32 -15.05
CA TYR A 114 -9.28 0.91 -15.23
C TYR A 114 -8.17 -0.02 -14.72
N LEU A 115 -7.06 -0.02 -15.45
CA LEU A 115 -5.81 -0.61 -15.00
C LEU A 115 -4.88 0.53 -14.57
N THR A 116 -4.48 0.49 -13.30
CA THR A 116 -3.65 1.51 -12.68
C THR A 116 -2.29 0.89 -12.39
N PRO A 117 -1.28 1.10 -13.25
CA PRO A 117 0.09 0.73 -12.94
C PRO A 117 0.66 1.71 -11.92
N ASP A 118 1.49 1.21 -11.01
CA ASP A 118 2.25 2.03 -10.09
C ASP A 118 3.67 1.54 -9.89
N VAL A 119 4.57 2.47 -9.60
CA VAL A 119 5.98 2.19 -9.32
C VAL A 119 6.42 2.98 -8.11
N GLY A 120 7.32 2.43 -7.31
CA GLY A 120 7.60 3.00 -6.00
C GLY A 120 8.84 2.48 -5.31
N LEU A 121 8.96 2.91 -4.07
CA LEU A 121 9.96 2.45 -3.12
C LEU A 121 9.25 1.89 -1.88
N ALA A 122 9.81 0.82 -1.33
CA ALA A 122 9.39 0.23 -0.08
C ALA A 122 10.55 0.27 0.91
N VAL A 123 10.26 0.60 2.16
CA VAL A 123 11.21 0.59 3.27
C VAL A 123 10.58 -0.15 4.45
N GLY A 124 11.28 -1.10 5.02
CA GLY A 124 10.87 -1.82 6.22
C GLY A 124 11.93 -1.67 7.33
N TYR A 125 11.50 -1.56 8.58
CA TYR A 125 12.38 -1.52 9.73
C TYR A 125 11.84 -2.39 10.86
N ASP A 126 12.57 -3.44 11.19
CA ASP A 126 12.30 -4.33 12.32
C ASP A 126 13.05 -3.85 13.57
N PHE A 127 12.35 -3.78 14.70
CA PHE A 127 12.92 -3.37 15.98
C PHE A 127 12.31 -4.15 17.14
N ARG A 128 12.92 -4.00 18.33
CA ARG A 128 12.43 -4.60 19.57
C ARG A 128 12.28 -3.52 20.63
N GLU A 129 11.13 -3.51 21.29
CA GLU A 129 10.84 -2.63 22.41
C GLU A 129 10.34 -3.50 23.58
N PHE A 130 11.04 -3.46 24.73
CA PHE A 130 10.77 -4.36 25.87
C PHE A 130 10.73 -5.85 25.51
N ASP A 131 11.68 -6.31 24.67
CA ASP A 131 11.74 -7.68 24.11
C ASP A 131 10.54 -8.07 23.23
N VAL A 132 9.64 -7.15 22.94
CA VAL A 132 8.52 -7.35 22.01
C VAL A 132 8.98 -6.93 20.61
N PRO A 133 8.92 -7.85 19.62
CA PRO A 133 9.30 -7.54 18.25
C PRO A 133 8.21 -6.77 17.50
N PHE A 134 8.62 -5.67 16.87
CA PHE A 134 7.77 -4.81 16.05
C PHE A 134 8.42 -4.54 14.70
N ALA A 135 7.62 -4.12 13.73
CA ALA A 135 8.08 -3.59 12.46
C ALA A 135 7.33 -2.31 12.10
N VAL A 136 8.01 -1.38 11.45
CA VAL A 136 7.40 -0.23 10.77
C VAL A 136 7.76 -0.33 9.31
N ARG A 137 6.78 -0.15 8.44
CA ARG A 137 6.96 -0.34 7.01
C ARG A 137 6.24 0.74 6.24
N PHE A 138 6.88 1.21 5.18
CA PHE A 138 6.40 2.31 4.37
C PHE A 138 6.60 1.99 2.90
N ASN A 139 5.51 2.00 2.15
CA ASN A 139 5.52 1.94 0.69
C ASN A 139 5.11 3.31 0.16
N LEU A 140 5.90 3.84 -0.75
CA LEU A 140 5.57 5.03 -1.51
C LEU A 140 5.53 4.66 -2.97
N SER A 141 4.35 4.70 -3.59
CA SER A 141 4.21 4.47 -5.01
C SER A 141 3.58 5.68 -5.71
N LEU A 142 3.88 5.79 -7.00
CA LEU A 142 3.29 6.78 -7.88
C LEU A 142 2.54 6.06 -9.00
N ALA A 143 1.35 6.53 -9.29
CA ALA A 143 0.53 6.08 -10.40
C ALA A 143 0.21 7.25 -11.33
N VAL A 144 -0.09 6.92 -12.58
CA VAL A 144 -0.65 7.90 -13.52
C VAL A 144 -2.16 7.74 -13.52
N SER A 145 -2.84 8.66 -12.86
CA SER A 145 -4.29 8.70 -12.81
C SER A 145 -4.88 8.86 -14.22
N GLN A 146 -5.90 8.05 -14.49
CA GLN A 146 -6.77 8.21 -15.65
C GLN A 146 -8.09 8.90 -15.30
N GLN A 147 -8.27 9.31 -14.03
CA GLN A 147 -9.45 10.08 -13.67
C GLN A 147 -9.42 11.41 -14.42
N VAL A 148 -10.50 11.61 -15.17
CA VAL A 148 -10.79 12.89 -15.80
C VAL A 148 -11.05 13.89 -14.68
N ASN A 149 -10.37 15.03 -14.75
CA ASN A 149 -10.35 16.01 -13.68
C ASN A 149 -11.73 16.69 -13.58
N GLY A 150 -12.58 16.23 -12.66
CA GLY A 150 -13.96 16.69 -12.51
C GLY A 150 -14.11 18.16 -12.08
N PHE A 151 -12.99 18.83 -11.77
CA PHE A 151 -12.95 20.27 -11.53
C PHE A 151 -13.14 21.11 -12.80
N TYR A 152 -12.88 20.55 -13.98
CA TYR A 152 -13.19 21.21 -15.23
C TYR A 152 -14.56 20.77 -15.70
N PRO A 153 -15.53 21.69 -15.83
CA PRO A 153 -16.80 21.35 -16.47
C PRO A 153 -16.50 20.83 -17.87
N SER A 154 -17.25 19.81 -18.31
CA SER A 154 -17.28 19.41 -19.71
C SER A 154 -17.52 20.66 -20.56
N GLY A 155 -16.78 20.80 -21.66
CA GLY A 155 -16.87 21.96 -22.52
C GLY A 155 -18.29 22.16 -23.07
N PRO A 156 -18.63 23.36 -23.58
CA PRO A 156 -19.82 23.51 -24.39
C PRO A 156 -19.76 22.48 -25.53
N GLU A 157 -20.88 21.82 -25.84
CA GLU A 157 -21.00 20.82 -26.92
C GLU A 157 -20.47 19.40 -26.63
N GLY A 158 -20.37 18.99 -25.37
CA GLY A 158 -20.08 17.59 -25.04
C GLY A 158 -18.62 17.20 -25.28
N GLU A 159 -17.73 18.19 -25.38
CA GLU A 159 -16.30 17.96 -25.40
C GLU A 159 -15.85 17.31 -24.09
N PRO A 160 -15.01 16.25 -24.17
CA PRO A 160 -14.48 15.62 -22.98
C PRO A 160 -13.70 16.66 -22.17
N PRO A 161 -13.78 16.62 -20.83
CA PRO A 161 -13.03 17.56 -20.00
C PRO A 161 -11.53 17.47 -20.35
N PRO A 162 -10.80 18.59 -20.26
CA PRO A 162 -9.39 18.61 -20.58
C PRO A 162 -8.64 17.57 -19.75
N VAL A 163 -7.92 16.69 -20.44
CA VAL A 163 -7.03 15.73 -19.78
C VAL A 163 -5.81 16.51 -19.29
N GLY A 164 -5.58 16.48 -17.97
CA GLY A 164 -4.40 17.11 -17.39
C GLY A 164 -3.11 16.60 -18.02
N ASN A 165 -2.06 17.42 -18.03
CA ASN A 165 -0.75 16.99 -18.50
C ASN A 165 -0.18 15.86 -17.62
N PHE A 166 0.92 15.23 -18.04
CA PHE A 166 1.51 14.09 -17.33
C PHE A 166 1.73 14.38 -15.83
N LEU A 167 2.31 15.52 -15.48
CA LEU A 167 2.60 15.89 -14.08
C LEU A 167 1.33 16.09 -13.25
N GLN A 168 0.25 16.62 -13.85
CA GLN A 168 -1.05 16.78 -13.19
C GLN A 168 -1.77 15.45 -12.96
N ARG A 169 -1.34 14.39 -13.65
CA ARG A 169 -1.91 13.04 -13.53
C ARG A 169 -1.09 12.13 -12.64
N VAL A 170 0.12 12.53 -12.23
CA VAL A 170 0.90 11.79 -11.26
C VAL A 170 0.24 11.96 -9.89
N THR A 171 -0.17 10.83 -9.30
CA THR A 171 -0.74 10.76 -7.96
C THR A 171 -0.01 9.70 -7.15
N PHE A 172 -0.23 9.63 -5.84
CA PHE A 172 0.18 8.44 -5.11
C PHE A 172 -0.55 7.22 -5.68
N GLY A 173 0.18 6.13 -5.81
CA GLY A 173 -0.32 4.89 -6.37
C GLY A 173 -1.03 4.03 -5.34
N PRO A 174 -1.77 2.99 -5.80
CA PRO A 174 -2.50 2.07 -4.93
C PRO A 174 -1.60 1.35 -3.91
N SER A 175 -0.33 1.14 -4.24
CA SER A 175 0.63 0.51 -3.33
C SER A 175 1.19 1.44 -2.25
N THR A 176 0.76 2.70 -2.17
CA THR A 176 1.22 3.61 -1.10
C THR A 176 0.60 3.23 0.23
N SER A 177 1.42 2.99 1.25
CA SER A 177 0.96 2.55 2.56
C SER A 177 1.97 2.83 3.68
N LEU A 178 1.46 2.96 4.91
CA LEU A 178 2.23 2.97 6.15
C LEU A 178 1.65 1.92 7.08
N GLU A 179 2.50 1.05 7.60
CA GLU A 179 2.11 -0.08 8.43
C GLU A 179 2.98 -0.14 9.68
N VAL A 180 2.35 -0.45 10.81
CA VAL A 180 3.03 -0.85 12.05
C VAL A 180 2.59 -2.27 12.35
N ALA A 181 3.54 -3.13 12.66
CA ALA A 181 3.28 -4.53 12.89
C ALA A 181 3.85 -5.00 14.24
N TRP A 182 3.09 -5.84 14.93
CA TRP A 182 3.52 -6.59 16.09
C TRP A 182 3.70 -8.06 15.70
N MET A 183 4.87 -8.64 15.99
CA MET A 183 5.28 -9.97 15.52
C MET A 183 5.40 -10.97 16.67
N PRO A 184 4.31 -11.37 17.35
CA PRO A 184 4.38 -12.25 18.53
C PRO A 184 5.05 -13.61 18.27
N SER A 185 5.16 -14.02 17.01
CA SER A 185 5.95 -15.18 16.60
C SER A 185 6.49 -15.01 15.19
N GLU A 186 7.39 -15.90 14.78
CA GLU A 186 7.89 -15.97 13.39
C GLU A 186 6.79 -16.29 12.37
N LYS A 187 5.65 -16.84 12.80
CA LYS A 187 4.55 -17.29 11.92
C LYS A 187 3.34 -16.36 11.91
N LEU A 188 3.25 -15.45 12.88
CA LEU A 188 2.07 -14.63 13.12
C LEU A 188 2.46 -13.19 13.33
N GLU A 189 1.75 -12.30 12.66
CA GLU A 189 1.89 -10.87 12.82
C GLU A 189 0.54 -10.17 12.80
N PHE A 190 0.39 -9.18 13.67
CA PHE A 190 -0.75 -8.26 13.70
C PHE A 190 -0.32 -6.91 13.16
N THR A 191 -1.10 -6.34 12.26
CA THR A 191 -0.77 -5.11 11.54
C THR A 191 -1.82 -4.05 11.78
N LEU A 192 -1.37 -2.81 11.94
CA LEU A 192 -2.18 -1.61 11.96
C LEU A 192 -1.72 -0.70 10.82
N GLY A 193 -2.67 -0.24 10.01
CA GLY A 193 -2.35 0.49 8.78
C GLY A 193 -2.25 -0.45 7.58
N GLY A 194 -1.32 -0.18 6.67
CA GLY A 194 -1.13 -1.00 5.46
C GLY A 194 -2.35 -0.99 4.53
N GLY A 195 -3.27 -0.03 4.72
CA GLY A 195 -4.57 0.13 4.04
C GLY A 195 -5.72 -0.78 4.52
N THR A 196 -5.50 -1.66 5.50
CA THR A 196 -6.56 -2.53 6.04
C THR A 196 -7.11 -2.10 7.40
N LEU A 197 -6.67 -0.95 7.94
CA LEU A 197 -6.87 -0.48 9.32
C LEU A 197 -6.32 -1.44 10.37
N LEU A 198 -6.79 -2.68 10.38
CA LEU A 198 -6.34 -3.80 11.18
C LEU A 198 -6.20 -5.04 10.30
N GLY A 199 -5.10 -5.77 10.48
CA GLY A 199 -4.81 -6.96 9.71
C GLY A 199 -4.08 -8.03 10.52
N MET A 200 -4.16 -9.26 10.02
CA MET A 200 -3.40 -10.40 10.52
C MET A 200 -2.65 -11.04 9.36
N ARG A 201 -1.45 -11.51 9.65
CA ARG A 201 -0.58 -12.13 8.66
C ARG A 201 -0.04 -13.47 9.16
N LEU A 202 -0.18 -14.48 8.32
CA LEU A 202 0.25 -15.85 8.56
C LEU A 202 1.39 -16.19 7.61
N LYS A 203 2.51 -16.67 8.15
CA LYS A 203 3.71 -17.06 7.39
C LYS A 203 3.89 -18.58 7.43
N PHE A 204 4.19 -19.19 6.29
CA PHE A 204 4.32 -20.64 6.10
C PHE A 204 5.68 -21.03 5.54
#